data_AF-A0A0F9B7X4-F1
#
_entry.id   AF-A0A0F9B7X4-F1
#
_cell.length_a   1.000
_cell.length_b   1.000
_cell.length_c   1.000
_cell.angle_alpha   90.00
_cell.angle_beta   90.00
_cell.angle_gamma   90.00
#
_symmetry.space_group_name_H-M   'P 1'
#
loop_
_entity.id
_entity.type
_entity.pdbx_description
1 polymer ?
#
loop_
_entity_poly.entity_id
_entity_poly.type
_entity_poly.pdbx_seq_one_letter_code
_entity_poly.pdbx_strand_id
1 'polypeptide(L)'
;RKQRNSLEKAIIEDLDLPVRQIIVIANSCGHNWIYKRWISPKTRMTEEDGYSYSEGKPFENVEFIPEFTLKNWETLKKTSVKKYNRYVLNSHEDYDIEGSYYASLMSDALKEGRVEIDTLYDKTECVYTFWDLGVSDDTTIWFVQFCRDSINLIDYYQNTGQGVEHYSDVLTERGYTYADHYLPHDAKQRLQGVDITTRLDILRRLRKYEDVYIVERHSVQERIQAVRSLLNKCKFAESAEVGVECLNRYKREINKAKSTEEKLFFLDKPAHDGFSHGADSFGYMAVVYRYMPIDGLVLGAPKPEFDADEPPVSTSKKSLLGIK
;
A
#
# COMPACT_ATOMS: atom_id res chain seq x y z
N ARG A 1 33.19 -6.63 -26.73
CA ARG A 1 32.23 -6.68 -27.86
C ARG A 1 32.59 -7.73 -28.92
N LYS A 2 33.83 -7.76 -29.47
CA LYS A 2 34.22 -8.74 -30.52
C LYS A 2 34.22 -10.22 -30.07
N GLN A 3 34.64 -10.54 -28.84
CA GLN A 3 34.63 -11.92 -28.31
C GLN A 3 33.23 -12.47 -27.96
N ARG A 4 32.28 -11.58 -27.65
CA ARG A 4 30.92 -11.99 -27.26
C ARG A 4 30.13 -12.49 -28.47
N ASN A 5 30.31 -11.81 -29.62
CA ASN A 5 29.71 -12.22 -30.90
C ASN A 5 30.20 -13.57 -31.41
N SER A 6 31.45 -13.97 -31.13
CA SER A 6 31.97 -15.27 -31.59
C SER A 6 31.44 -16.43 -30.77
N LEU A 7 31.22 -16.24 -29.46
CA LEU A 7 30.67 -17.28 -28.59
C LEU A 7 29.15 -17.44 -28.82
N GLU A 8 28.41 -16.33 -28.95
CA GLU A 8 26.99 -16.37 -29.30
C GLU A 8 26.75 -17.03 -30.65
N LYS A 9 27.59 -16.75 -31.66
CA LYS A 9 27.49 -17.43 -32.96
C LYS A 9 27.69 -18.93 -32.86
N ALA A 10 28.73 -19.37 -32.14
CA ALA A 10 29.01 -20.80 -31.99
C ALA A 10 27.86 -21.53 -31.28
N ILE A 11 27.25 -20.91 -30.26
CA ILE A 11 26.12 -21.50 -29.53
C ILE A 11 24.85 -21.56 -30.39
N ILE A 12 24.58 -20.53 -31.19
CA ILE A 12 23.44 -20.50 -32.13
C ILE A 12 23.61 -21.54 -33.24
N GLU A 13 24.84 -21.70 -33.75
CA GLU A 13 25.17 -22.66 -34.81
C GLU A 13 25.12 -24.12 -34.32
N ASP A 14 25.47 -24.40 -33.06
CA ASP A 14 25.47 -25.77 -32.50
C ASP A 14 24.10 -26.23 -31.96
N LEU A 15 23.22 -25.31 -31.50
CA LEU A 15 21.99 -25.68 -30.79
C LEU A 15 20.69 -25.48 -31.58
N ASP A 16 20.73 -24.86 -32.76
CA ASP A 16 19.57 -24.51 -33.62
C ASP A 16 18.39 -23.85 -32.87
N LEU A 17 18.70 -23.20 -31.74
CA LEU A 17 17.75 -22.51 -30.87
C LEU A 17 18.26 -21.08 -30.64
N PRO A 18 17.38 -20.06 -30.74
CA PRO A 18 17.80 -18.69 -30.48
C PRO A 18 18.21 -18.55 -29.01
N VAL A 19 19.42 -18.06 -28.77
CA VAL A 19 19.89 -17.70 -27.42
C VAL A 19 19.02 -16.56 -26.90
N ARG A 20 18.09 -16.88 -26.00
CA ARG A 20 17.21 -15.90 -25.34
C ARG A 20 17.88 -15.44 -24.03
N GLN A 21 18.87 -14.56 -24.14
CA GLN A 21 19.50 -13.94 -22.97
C GLN A 21 18.86 -12.58 -22.67
N ILE A 22 18.45 -12.37 -21.42
CA ILE A 22 18.02 -11.06 -20.91
C ILE A 22 19.00 -10.65 -19.81
N ILE A 23 19.60 -9.47 -19.93
CA ILE A 23 20.41 -8.86 -18.88
C ILE A 23 19.64 -7.68 -18.32
N VAL A 24 19.38 -7.71 -17.02
CA VAL A 24 18.73 -6.62 -16.30
C VAL A 24 19.76 -5.96 -15.40
N ILE A 25 19.92 -4.64 -15.56
CA ILE A 25 20.73 -3.81 -14.67
C ILE A 25 19.77 -2.89 -13.92
N ALA A 26 19.71 -3.03 -12.60
CA ALA A 26 18.86 -2.24 -11.75
C ALA A 26 19.50 -2.07 -10.37
N ASN A 27 19.22 -0.94 -9.72
CA ASN A 27 19.54 -0.75 -8.31
C ASN A 27 18.46 -1.42 -7.44
N SER A 28 18.81 -1.75 -6.21
CA SER A 28 17.85 -2.22 -5.22
C SER A 28 16.65 -1.26 -5.11
N CYS A 29 15.46 -1.85 -5.22
CA CYS A 29 14.19 -1.24 -4.89
C CYS A 29 13.44 -2.35 -4.15
N GLY A 30 13.26 -2.18 -2.84
CA GLY A 30 12.63 -3.19 -2.00
C GLY A 30 11.30 -3.67 -2.60
N HIS A 31 11.00 -4.96 -2.41
CA HIS A 31 9.77 -5.63 -2.90
C HIS A 31 9.42 -5.34 -4.37
N ASN A 32 10.37 -5.49 -5.28
CA ASN A 32 10.10 -5.44 -6.73
C ASN A 32 10.24 -6.82 -7.39
N TRP A 33 9.79 -6.91 -8.65
CA TRP A 33 9.79 -8.15 -9.42
C TRP A 33 11.20 -8.75 -9.62
N ILE A 34 12.25 -7.92 -9.68
CA ILE A 34 13.65 -8.39 -9.81
C ILE A 34 14.09 -9.07 -8.53
N TYR A 35 13.85 -8.42 -7.38
CA TYR A 35 14.15 -8.97 -6.08
C TYR A 35 13.44 -10.31 -5.91
N LYS A 36 12.14 -10.36 -6.16
CA LYS A 36 11.35 -11.60 -6.08
C LYS A 36 11.93 -12.71 -6.95
N ARG A 37 12.18 -12.39 -8.22
CA ARG A 37 12.54 -13.41 -9.20
C ARG A 37 13.98 -13.93 -9.07
N TRP A 38 14.92 -13.15 -8.55
CA TRP A 38 16.35 -13.57 -8.56
C TRP A 38 17.09 -13.43 -7.23
N ILE A 39 16.50 -12.79 -6.23
CA ILE A 39 17.21 -12.44 -4.98
C ILE A 39 16.52 -13.03 -3.76
N SER A 40 15.19 -12.94 -3.70
CA SER A 40 14.37 -13.42 -2.59
C SER A 40 14.64 -14.90 -2.34
N PRO A 41 15.03 -15.29 -1.11
CA PRO A 41 15.24 -16.70 -0.78
C PRO A 41 13.99 -17.58 -1.01
N LYS A 42 12.80 -16.98 -0.99
CA LYS A 42 11.51 -17.68 -1.16
C LYS A 42 11.19 -17.99 -2.62
N THR A 43 11.56 -17.11 -3.54
CA THR A 43 11.06 -17.11 -4.92
C THR A 43 12.15 -17.00 -5.99
N ARG A 44 13.42 -16.92 -5.61
CA ARG A 44 14.53 -16.81 -6.56
C ARG A 44 14.59 -18.01 -7.49
N MET A 45 14.72 -17.71 -8.77
CA MET A 45 15.11 -18.66 -9.80
C MET A 45 16.61 -18.95 -9.69
N THR A 46 16.98 -20.19 -9.93
CA THR A 46 18.35 -20.69 -9.76
C THR A 46 18.89 -21.25 -11.08
N GLU A 47 20.11 -21.80 -11.03
CA GLU A 47 20.70 -22.49 -12.17
C GLU A 47 19.85 -23.70 -12.61
N GLU A 48 19.12 -24.33 -11.69
CA GLU A 48 18.16 -25.41 -12.00
C GLU A 48 17.01 -24.92 -12.88
N ASP A 49 16.62 -23.65 -12.73
CA ASP A 49 15.61 -23.00 -13.56
C ASP A 49 16.18 -22.42 -14.87
N GLY A 50 17.49 -22.56 -15.10
CA GLY A 50 18.20 -22.01 -16.26
C GLY A 50 18.61 -20.55 -16.11
N TYR A 51 18.68 -20.02 -14.89
CA TYR A 51 19.05 -18.62 -14.62
C TYR A 51 20.31 -18.51 -13.77
N SER A 52 21.17 -17.56 -14.12
CA SER A 52 22.31 -17.14 -13.30
C SER A 52 22.08 -15.73 -12.79
N TYR A 53 22.39 -15.47 -11.52
CA TYR A 53 22.35 -14.15 -10.91
C TYR A 53 23.75 -13.70 -10.50
N SER A 54 24.12 -12.47 -10.85
CA SER A 54 25.36 -11.83 -10.42
C SER A 54 25.05 -10.43 -9.91
N GLU A 55 25.52 -10.11 -8.71
CA GLU A 55 25.37 -8.80 -8.09
C GLU A 55 26.69 -8.03 -8.21
N GLY A 56 26.68 -6.82 -8.77
CA GLY A 56 27.85 -5.94 -8.74
C GLY A 56 27.81 -5.08 -7.50
N LYS A 57 28.84 -5.18 -6.64
CA LYS A 57 28.97 -4.30 -5.47
C LYS A 57 29.98 -3.20 -5.76
N PRO A 58 29.72 -1.95 -5.35
CA PRO A 58 30.64 -0.86 -5.70
C PRO A 58 32.06 -1.04 -5.16
N PHE A 59 32.21 -1.75 -4.03
CA PHE A 59 33.53 -2.04 -3.44
C PHE A 59 34.38 -3.02 -4.23
N GLU A 60 33.80 -3.76 -5.19
CA GLU A 60 34.55 -4.67 -6.06
C GLU A 60 35.41 -3.92 -7.10
N ASN A 61 35.13 -2.63 -7.33
CA ASN A 61 35.82 -1.78 -8.30
C ASN A 61 36.26 -0.46 -7.66
N VAL A 62 36.62 -0.48 -6.36
CA VAL A 62 36.85 0.74 -5.56
C VAL A 62 37.91 1.68 -6.15
N GLU A 63 38.92 1.12 -6.81
CA GLU A 63 40.00 1.84 -7.49
C GLU A 63 39.53 2.73 -8.67
N PHE A 64 38.35 2.43 -9.23
CA PHE A 64 37.74 3.22 -10.31
C PHE A 64 36.74 4.25 -9.80
N ILE A 65 36.50 4.32 -8.48
CA ILE A 65 35.55 5.24 -7.89
C ILE A 65 36.23 6.58 -7.60
N PRO A 66 35.69 7.71 -8.12
CA PRO A 66 36.23 9.03 -7.81
C PRO A 66 36.23 9.34 -6.30
N GLU A 67 37.28 10.00 -5.81
CA GLU A 67 37.42 10.33 -4.38
C GLU A 67 36.23 11.13 -3.81
N PHE A 68 35.66 12.04 -4.60
CA PHE A 68 34.49 12.81 -4.19
C PHE A 68 33.26 11.91 -3.96
N THR A 69 33.11 10.82 -4.72
CA THR A 69 32.03 9.84 -4.55
C THR A 69 32.20 9.09 -3.23
N LEU A 70 33.43 8.71 -2.87
CA LEU A 70 33.72 8.07 -1.58
C LEU A 70 33.36 9.00 -0.40
N LYS A 71 33.72 10.29 -0.48
CA LYS A 71 33.33 11.31 0.53
C LYS A 71 31.81 11.48 0.63
N ASN A 72 31.10 11.47 -0.50
CA ASN A 72 29.64 11.52 -0.52
C ASN A 72 29.03 10.28 0.16
N TRP A 73 29.60 9.10 -0.07
CA TRP A 73 29.14 7.87 0.57
C TRP A 73 29.40 7.85 2.09
N GLU A 74 30.54 8.34 2.55
CA GLU A 74 30.80 8.52 3.98
C GLU A 74 29.80 9.47 4.64
N THR A 75 29.43 10.53 3.93
CA THR A 75 28.41 11.47 4.39
C THR A 75 27.05 10.78 4.44
N LEU A 76 26.66 10.07 3.37
CA LEU A 76 25.38 9.36 3.28
C LEU A 76 25.26 8.27 4.36
N LYS A 77 26.35 7.57 4.66
CA LYS A 77 26.41 6.57 5.75
C LYS A 77 26.05 7.15 7.11
N LYS A 78 26.30 8.46 7.32
CA LYS A 78 25.99 9.17 8.57
C LYS A 78 24.62 9.84 8.54
N THR A 79 24.25 10.44 7.41
CA THR A 79 23.05 11.28 7.30
C THR A 79 21.81 10.51 6.87
N SER A 80 21.96 9.40 6.15
CA SER A 80 20.85 8.60 5.65
C SER A 80 21.28 7.14 5.45
N VAL A 81 21.36 6.41 6.57
CA VAL A 81 21.83 5.00 6.62
C VAL A 81 21.04 4.10 5.65
N LYS A 82 19.71 4.22 5.60
CA LYS A 82 18.88 3.40 4.69
C LYS A 82 19.18 3.69 3.22
N LYS A 83 19.39 4.96 2.84
CA LYS A 83 19.80 5.33 1.47
C LYS A 83 21.22 4.83 1.16
N TYR A 84 22.14 4.88 2.13
CA TYR A 84 23.47 4.30 1.98
C TYR A 84 23.39 2.78 1.77
N ASN A 85 22.67 2.07 2.63
CA ASN A 85 22.48 0.63 2.50
C ASN A 85 21.86 0.27 1.15
N ARG A 86 20.85 1.03 0.71
CA ARG A 86 20.20 0.82 -0.59
C ARG A 86 21.13 1.07 -1.77
N TYR A 87 21.65 2.29 -1.92
CA TYR A 87 22.34 2.71 -3.15
C TYR A 87 23.83 2.35 -3.18
N VAL A 88 24.44 2.08 -2.01
CA VAL A 88 25.87 1.75 -1.90
C VAL A 88 26.08 0.28 -1.56
N LEU A 89 25.30 -0.29 -0.63
CA LEU A 89 25.43 -1.70 -0.26
C LEU A 89 24.49 -2.63 -1.06
N ASN A 90 23.67 -2.07 -1.95
CA ASN A 90 22.62 -2.77 -2.70
C ASN A 90 21.63 -3.55 -1.81
N SER A 91 21.38 -3.07 -0.58
CA SER A 91 20.40 -3.70 0.33
C SER A 91 18.99 -3.64 -0.25
N HIS A 92 18.30 -4.78 -0.25
CA HIS A 92 16.90 -4.91 -0.70
C HIS A 92 15.88 -4.72 0.42
N GLU A 93 16.35 -4.76 1.67
CA GLU A 93 15.52 -4.63 2.87
C GLU A 93 15.59 -3.22 3.48
N ASP A 94 16.64 -2.46 3.13
CA ASP A 94 16.77 -1.05 3.46
C ASP A 94 16.24 -0.20 2.31
N TYR A 95 15.09 0.44 2.51
CA TYR A 95 14.64 1.43 1.56
C TYR A 95 13.94 2.60 2.26
N ASP A 96 14.27 3.79 1.76
CA ASP A 96 13.64 5.05 2.15
C ASP A 96 13.43 5.85 0.87
N ILE A 97 12.16 5.94 0.45
CA ILE A 97 11.77 6.62 -0.78
C ILE A 97 11.56 8.09 -0.43
N GLU A 98 12.25 8.97 -1.15
CA GLU A 98 12.17 10.40 -0.87
C GLU A 98 10.74 10.92 -1.03
N GLY A 99 10.26 11.60 0.02
CA GLY A 99 8.89 12.09 0.09
C GLY A 99 7.83 11.04 0.45
N SER A 100 8.18 9.75 0.55
CA SER A 100 7.26 8.72 1.05
C SER A 100 6.93 8.93 2.52
N TYR A 101 5.68 8.70 2.88
CA TYR A 101 5.22 8.82 4.26
C TYR A 101 5.59 7.60 5.10
N TYR A 102 5.66 6.41 4.49
CA TYR A 102 5.75 5.12 5.20
C TYR A 102 6.88 4.19 4.71
N ALA A 103 7.59 4.49 3.61
CA ALA A 103 8.63 3.60 3.08
C ALA A 103 9.65 3.16 4.13
N SER A 104 10.14 4.10 4.94
CA SER A 104 11.08 3.79 6.03
C SER A 104 10.47 2.82 7.06
N LEU A 105 9.22 3.03 7.47
CA LEU A 105 8.53 2.16 8.44
C LEU A 105 8.24 0.77 7.87
N MET A 106 7.93 0.69 6.58
CA MET A 106 7.74 -0.59 5.89
C MET A 106 9.06 -1.35 5.70
N SER A 107 10.17 -0.64 5.48
CA SER A 107 11.50 -1.23 5.51
C SER A 107 11.83 -1.84 6.87
N ASP A 108 11.42 -1.20 7.97
CA ASP A 108 11.57 -1.79 9.31
C ASP A 108 10.66 -3.00 9.50
N ALA A 109 9.41 -2.93 9.02
CA ALA A 109 8.48 -4.06 9.03
C ALA A 109 9.01 -5.29 8.27
N LEU A 110 9.68 -5.07 7.15
CA LEU A 110 10.32 -6.13 6.38
C LEU A 110 11.43 -6.82 7.18
N LYS A 111 12.35 -6.03 7.75
CA LYS A 111 13.47 -6.57 8.54
C LYS A 111 13.01 -7.31 9.79
N GLU A 112 11.91 -6.88 10.38
CA GLU A 112 11.29 -7.51 11.55
C GLU A 112 10.46 -8.76 11.17
N GLY A 113 10.40 -9.15 9.89
CA GLY A 113 9.65 -10.31 9.43
C GLY A 113 8.13 -10.14 9.53
N ARG A 114 7.64 -8.89 9.52
CA ARG A 114 6.21 -8.56 9.62
C ARG A 114 5.51 -8.46 8.27
N VAL A 115 6.16 -8.78 7.17
CA VAL A 115 5.59 -8.73 5.80
C VAL A 115 5.85 -10.06 5.09
N GLU A 116 5.06 -10.35 4.05
CA GLU A 116 5.13 -11.60 3.28
C GLU A 116 4.97 -12.86 4.16
N ILE A 117 4.03 -12.81 5.11
CA ILE A 117 3.71 -13.94 5.98
C ILE A 117 2.72 -14.86 5.25
N ASP A 118 3.08 -16.13 5.07
CA ASP A 118 2.28 -17.11 4.32
C ASP A 118 0.96 -17.44 5.02
N THR A 119 0.99 -17.76 6.33
CA THR A 119 -0.21 -18.14 7.08
C THR A 119 -0.52 -17.13 8.19
N LEU A 120 -1.06 -15.96 7.80
CA LEU A 120 -1.43 -14.91 8.75
C LEU A 120 -2.92 -14.95 9.17
N TYR A 121 -3.77 -15.59 8.37
CA TYR A 121 -5.21 -15.67 8.62
C TYR A 121 -5.54 -16.62 9.78
N ASP A 122 -6.19 -16.10 10.82
CA ASP A 122 -6.74 -16.88 11.91
C ASP A 122 -8.23 -17.18 11.68
N LYS A 123 -8.61 -18.45 11.59
CA LYS A 123 -10.00 -18.85 11.30
C LYS A 123 -10.96 -18.61 12.46
N THR A 124 -10.46 -18.39 13.68
CA THR A 124 -11.33 -18.11 14.83
C THR A 124 -11.69 -16.63 14.95
N GLU A 125 -11.00 -15.77 14.22
CA GLU A 125 -11.17 -14.32 14.28
C GLU A 125 -11.99 -13.79 13.11
N CYS A 126 -12.89 -12.85 13.39
CA CYS A 126 -13.65 -12.18 12.34
C CYS A 126 -12.78 -11.20 11.54
N VAL A 127 -13.16 -11.00 10.28
CA VAL A 127 -12.45 -10.13 9.34
C VAL A 127 -13.22 -8.84 9.16
N TYR A 128 -12.53 -7.74 9.45
CA TYR A 128 -12.98 -6.39 9.16
C TYR A 128 -12.47 -5.97 7.80
N THR A 129 -13.23 -5.10 7.12
CA THR A 129 -12.78 -4.55 5.84
C THR A 129 -12.77 -3.04 5.83
N PHE A 130 -11.77 -2.48 5.18
CA PHE A 130 -11.60 -1.04 5.03
C PHE A 130 -11.47 -0.71 3.56
N TRP A 131 -12.25 0.27 3.12
CA TRP A 131 -12.45 0.55 1.71
C TRP A 131 -11.97 1.95 1.35
N ASP A 132 -11.50 2.10 0.12
CA ASP A 132 -11.48 3.38 -0.60
C ASP A 132 -12.26 3.20 -1.91
N LEU A 133 -13.18 4.11 -2.22
CA LEU A 133 -14.17 3.92 -3.29
C LEU A 133 -13.95 4.88 -4.47
N GLY A 134 -13.19 4.47 -5.47
CA GLY A 134 -13.12 5.17 -6.75
C GLY A 134 -14.35 4.94 -7.65
N VAL A 135 -14.91 5.99 -8.25
CA VAL A 135 -15.95 5.86 -9.31
C VAL A 135 -15.31 5.78 -10.69
N SER A 136 -14.38 6.70 -10.96
CA SER A 136 -13.47 6.69 -12.11
C SER A 136 -12.11 6.07 -11.79
N ASP A 137 -11.86 5.83 -10.50
CA ASP A 137 -10.58 5.45 -9.94
C ASP A 137 -10.67 4.05 -9.33
N ASP A 138 -9.57 3.55 -8.81
CA ASP A 138 -9.47 2.24 -8.19
C ASP A 138 -10.31 2.17 -6.91
N THR A 139 -11.04 1.08 -6.72
CA THR A 139 -11.62 0.71 -5.43
C THR A 139 -10.71 -0.30 -4.76
N THR A 140 -10.44 -0.10 -3.47
CA THR A 140 -9.52 -0.94 -2.70
C THR A 140 -10.20 -1.48 -1.46
N ILE A 141 -9.77 -2.66 -1.02
CA ILE A 141 -10.28 -3.35 0.16
C ILE A 141 -9.10 -3.95 0.92
N TRP A 142 -8.89 -3.49 2.15
CA TRP A 142 -8.05 -4.18 3.13
C TRP A 142 -8.87 -5.18 3.92
N PHE A 143 -8.31 -6.36 4.18
CA PHE A 143 -8.90 -7.40 5.02
C PHE A 143 -8.07 -7.56 6.28
N VAL A 144 -8.71 -7.37 7.44
CA VAL A 144 -8.00 -7.10 8.70
C VAL A 144 -8.57 -7.93 9.82
N GLN A 145 -7.69 -8.53 10.62
CA GLN A 145 -8.02 -9.11 11.91
C GLN A 145 -7.32 -8.33 13.00
N PHE A 146 -8.10 -7.87 13.98
CA PHE A 146 -7.56 -7.17 15.13
C PHE A 146 -7.35 -8.16 16.27
N CYS A 147 -6.11 -8.64 16.41
CA CYS A 147 -5.71 -9.51 17.51
C CYS A 147 -5.23 -8.66 18.69
N ARG A 148 -5.13 -9.28 19.87
CA ARG A 148 -4.71 -8.62 21.12
C ARG A 148 -3.38 -7.89 21.00
N ASP A 149 -2.38 -8.53 20.38
CA ASP A 149 -0.99 -8.03 20.33
C ASP A 149 -0.53 -7.66 18.90
N SER A 150 -1.35 -7.91 17.88
CA SER A 150 -1.01 -7.57 16.48
C SER A 150 -2.23 -7.27 15.64
N ILE A 151 -2.01 -6.55 14.54
CA ILE A 151 -3.03 -6.28 13.53
C ILE A 151 -2.62 -7.04 12.28
N ASN A 152 -3.43 -8.03 11.93
CA ASN A 152 -3.12 -8.93 10.84
C ASN A 152 -3.84 -8.43 9.58
N LEU A 153 -3.07 -7.90 8.62
CA LEU A 153 -3.53 -7.58 7.29
C LEU A 153 -3.44 -8.84 6.44
N ILE A 154 -4.53 -9.59 6.40
CA ILE A 154 -4.56 -10.96 5.87
C ILE A 154 -4.75 -11.02 4.36
N ASP A 155 -5.17 -9.92 3.74
CA ASP A 155 -5.44 -9.85 2.31
C ASP A 155 -5.57 -8.39 1.86
N TYR A 156 -5.45 -8.18 0.55
CA TYR A 156 -5.70 -6.91 -0.10
C TYR A 156 -6.31 -7.13 -1.49
N TYR A 157 -7.30 -6.31 -1.84
CA TYR A 157 -7.90 -6.32 -3.15
C TYR A 157 -8.00 -4.91 -3.73
N GLN A 158 -7.72 -4.77 -5.02
CA GLN A 158 -7.84 -3.52 -5.76
C GLN A 158 -8.29 -3.80 -7.19
N ASN A 159 -9.27 -3.04 -7.68
CA ASN A 159 -9.71 -3.10 -9.07
C ASN A 159 -10.35 -1.77 -9.52
N THR A 160 -10.52 -1.59 -10.83
CA THR A 160 -11.09 -0.39 -11.44
C THR A 160 -12.35 -0.68 -12.24
N GLY A 161 -13.24 0.31 -12.32
CA GLY A 161 -14.40 0.29 -13.23
C GLY A 161 -15.48 -0.75 -12.91
N GLN A 162 -15.44 -1.38 -11.74
CA GLN A 162 -16.43 -2.37 -11.31
C GLN A 162 -17.54 -1.78 -10.45
N GLY A 163 -18.72 -2.39 -10.51
CA GLY A 163 -19.87 -2.09 -9.65
C GLY A 163 -19.72 -2.64 -8.22
N VAL A 164 -20.64 -2.27 -7.33
CA VAL A 164 -20.61 -2.71 -5.92
C VAL A 164 -20.83 -4.24 -5.81
N GLU A 165 -21.61 -4.80 -6.73
CA GLU A 165 -21.90 -6.23 -6.87
C GLU A 165 -20.62 -7.05 -6.99
N HIS A 166 -19.72 -6.65 -7.90
CA HIS A 166 -18.42 -7.29 -8.10
C HIS A 166 -17.62 -7.38 -6.79
N TYR A 167 -17.56 -6.28 -6.04
CA TYR A 167 -16.81 -6.29 -4.78
C TYR A 167 -17.51 -7.13 -3.70
N SER A 168 -18.84 -7.23 -3.72
CA SER A 168 -19.58 -8.16 -2.86
C SER A 168 -19.28 -9.63 -3.20
N ASP A 169 -19.16 -9.95 -4.49
CA ASP A 169 -18.80 -11.29 -4.96
C ASP A 169 -17.37 -11.63 -4.53
N VAL A 170 -16.41 -10.71 -4.69
CA VAL A 170 -15.02 -10.88 -4.20
C VAL A 170 -15.00 -11.25 -2.71
N LEU A 171 -15.80 -10.59 -1.88
CA LEU A 171 -15.86 -10.91 -0.45
C LEU A 171 -16.44 -12.31 -0.22
N THR A 172 -17.47 -12.68 -0.97
CA THR A 172 -18.07 -14.02 -0.91
C THR A 172 -17.08 -15.11 -1.32
N GLU A 173 -16.32 -14.88 -2.39
CA GLU A 173 -15.31 -15.81 -2.91
C GLU A 173 -14.15 -16.03 -1.95
N ARG A 174 -13.73 -15.00 -1.21
CA ARG A 174 -12.67 -15.14 -0.19
C ARG A 174 -13.11 -16.01 0.99
N GLY A 175 -14.42 -16.11 1.25
CA GLY A 175 -14.97 -17.06 2.23
C GLY A 175 -14.57 -16.79 3.68
N TYR A 176 -14.17 -15.56 4.02
CA TYR A 176 -13.87 -15.19 5.40
C TYR A 176 -15.15 -15.05 6.23
N THR A 177 -15.01 -15.21 7.54
CA THR A 177 -16.07 -14.81 8.49
C THR A 177 -15.96 -13.32 8.72
N TYR A 178 -16.87 -12.52 8.17
CA TYR A 178 -16.80 -11.07 8.26
C TYR A 178 -17.45 -10.53 9.53
N ALA A 179 -16.84 -9.48 10.10
CA ALA A 179 -17.46 -8.59 11.07
C ALA A 179 -17.99 -7.36 10.32
N ASP A 180 -17.34 -6.20 10.50
CA ASP A 180 -17.83 -4.93 9.99
C ASP A 180 -17.10 -4.46 8.71
N HIS A 181 -17.83 -3.75 7.88
CA HIS A 181 -17.32 -3.09 6.69
C HIS A 181 -17.25 -1.57 6.89
N TYR A 182 -16.08 -0.97 6.70
CA TYR A 182 -15.85 0.46 6.87
C TYR A 182 -15.59 1.14 5.53
N LEU A 183 -16.55 1.98 5.13
CA LEU A 183 -16.52 2.72 3.88
C LEU A 183 -16.15 4.18 4.13
N PRO A 184 -15.52 4.84 3.14
CA PRO A 184 -15.17 6.23 3.28
C PRO A 184 -16.43 7.11 3.19
N HIS A 185 -16.33 8.35 3.65
CA HIS A 185 -17.47 9.26 3.78
C HIS A 185 -18.19 9.56 2.44
N ASP A 186 -17.47 9.48 1.34
CA ASP A 186 -17.87 9.68 -0.05
C ASP A 186 -18.72 8.52 -0.60
N ALA A 187 -18.78 7.37 0.09
CA ALA A 187 -19.70 6.29 -0.24
C ALA A 187 -21.20 6.70 -0.18
N LYS A 188 -21.50 7.80 0.51
CA LYS A 188 -22.84 8.41 0.58
C LYS A 188 -23.22 9.20 -0.69
N GLN A 189 -22.30 9.39 -1.63
CA GLN A 189 -22.63 10.08 -2.88
C GLN A 189 -23.58 9.21 -3.72
N ARG A 190 -24.60 9.87 -4.29
CA ARG A 190 -25.62 9.21 -5.12
C ARG A 190 -25.01 8.78 -6.44
N LEU A 191 -25.42 7.61 -6.93
CA LEU A 191 -25.08 7.19 -8.29
C LEU A 191 -25.80 8.10 -9.30
N GLN A 192 -25.15 8.38 -10.43
CA GLN A 192 -25.76 9.17 -11.50
C GLN A 192 -26.82 8.31 -12.20
N GLY A 193 -28.11 8.63 -12.01
CA GLY A 193 -29.25 7.88 -12.55
C GLY A 193 -30.60 8.30 -11.96
N VAL A 194 -31.68 7.63 -12.38
CA VAL A 194 -33.07 7.87 -11.92
C VAL A 194 -33.29 7.37 -10.48
N ASP A 195 -32.46 6.45 -10.01
CA ASP A 195 -32.56 5.85 -8.67
C ASP A 195 -31.72 6.59 -7.62
N ILE A 196 -32.31 6.85 -6.46
CA ILE A 196 -31.73 7.64 -5.35
C ILE A 196 -30.75 6.79 -4.49
N THR A 197 -30.35 5.61 -4.96
CA THR A 197 -29.52 4.67 -4.20
C THR A 197 -28.04 5.07 -4.18
N THR A 198 -27.43 5.01 -3.00
CA THR A 198 -25.98 5.19 -2.81
C THR A 198 -25.24 3.86 -2.90
N ARG A 199 -23.91 3.90 -3.06
CA ARG A 199 -23.06 2.69 -3.01
C ARG A 199 -23.20 1.96 -1.67
N LEU A 200 -23.32 2.73 -0.60
CA LEU A 200 -23.60 2.23 0.75
C LEU A 200 -24.91 1.43 0.81
N ASP A 201 -25.99 1.93 0.19
CA ASP A 201 -27.29 1.26 0.21
C ASP A 201 -27.25 -0.06 -0.55
N ILE A 202 -26.54 -0.11 -1.68
CA ILE A 202 -26.37 -1.34 -2.46
C ILE A 202 -25.57 -2.36 -1.64
N LEU A 203 -24.44 -1.95 -1.07
CA LEU A 203 -23.60 -2.86 -0.29
C LEU A 203 -24.36 -3.40 0.93
N ARG A 204 -25.11 -2.57 1.65
CA ARG A 204 -25.97 -3.02 2.77
C ARG A 204 -27.04 -4.02 2.36
N ARG A 205 -27.60 -3.89 1.15
CA ARG A 205 -28.58 -4.87 0.64
C ARG A 205 -27.92 -6.20 0.30
N LEU A 206 -26.74 -6.17 -0.32
CA LEU A 206 -25.99 -7.38 -0.67
C LEU A 206 -25.40 -8.07 0.57
N ARG A 207 -24.97 -7.31 1.57
CA ARG A 207 -24.33 -7.73 2.82
C ARG A 207 -25.27 -7.60 4.02
N LYS A 208 -26.51 -8.08 3.88
CA LYS A 208 -27.61 -7.88 4.85
C LYS A 208 -27.38 -8.42 6.26
N TYR A 209 -26.34 -9.23 6.47
CA TYR A 209 -26.00 -9.84 7.76
C TYR A 209 -24.75 -9.23 8.40
N GLU A 210 -24.08 -8.29 7.73
CA GLU A 210 -22.96 -7.54 8.27
C GLU A 210 -23.29 -6.05 8.38
N ASP A 211 -22.68 -5.40 9.37
CA ASP A 211 -22.82 -3.96 9.50
C ASP A 211 -21.87 -3.22 8.56
N VAL A 212 -22.39 -2.16 7.95
CA VAL A 212 -21.64 -1.27 7.05
C VAL A 212 -21.63 0.14 7.63
N TYR A 213 -20.47 0.57 8.07
CA TYR A 213 -20.22 1.87 8.69
C TYR A 213 -19.56 2.84 7.73
N ILE A 214 -19.81 4.12 7.98
CA ILE A 214 -19.11 5.21 7.31
C ILE A 214 -18.07 5.77 8.26
N VAL A 215 -16.82 5.77 7.83
CA VAL A 215 -15.71 6.35 8.58
C VAL A 215 -15.86 7.86 8.60
N GLU A 216 -15.69 8.45 9.79
CA GLU A 216 -15.74 9.89 9.98
C GLU A 216 -14.67 10.60 9.14
N ARG A 217 -14.96 11.84 8.73
CA ARG A 217 -14.00 12.66 8.01
C ARG A 217 -12.87 13.08 8.95
N HIS A 218 -11.67 12.60 8.66
CA HIS A 218 -10.43 13.10 9.23
C HIS A 218 -9.58 13.77 8.16
N SER A 219 -8.78 14.76 8.59
CA SER A 219 -7.76 15.35 7.71
C SER A 219 -6.77 14.29 7.24
N VAL A 220 -6.19 14.52 6.07
CA VAL A 220 -5.18 13.61 5.49
C VAL A 220 -4.00 13.45 6.45
N GLN A 221 -3.55 14.54 7.06
CA GLN A 221 -2.47 14.56 8.04
C GLN A 221 -2.80 13.73 9.27
N GLU A 222 -4.03 13.80 9.81
CA GLU A 222 -4.44 12.95 10.94
C GLU A 222 -4.41 11.47 10.58
N ARG A 223 -4.90 11.09 9.39
CA ARG A 223 -4.81 9.70 8.91
C ARG A 223 -3.35 9.25 8.82
N ILE A 224 -2.48 10.08 8.25
CA ILE A 224 -1.04 9.77 8.14
C ILE A 224 -0.39 9.53 9.50
N GLN A 225 -0.70 10.35 10.51
CA GLN A 225 -0.14 10.16 11.85
C GLN A 225 -0.72 8.93 12.55
N ALA A 226 -2.00 8.63 12.33
CA ALA A 226 -2.62 7.39 12.82
C ALA A 226 -1.90 6.16 12.23
N VAL A 227 -1.65 6.15 10.92
CA VAL A 227 -0.91 5.06 10.26
C VAL A 227 0.49 4.89 10.82
N ARG A 228 1.25 5.99 11.00
CA ARG A 228 2.60 5.93 11.58
C ARG A 228 2.62 5.33 12.98
N SER A 229 1.59 5.63 13.77
CA SER A 229 1.46 5.11 15.15
C SER A 229 1.04 3.64 15.18
N LEU A 230 0.46 3.15 14.09
CA LEU A 230 -0.11 1.81 13.99
C LEU A 230 0.82 0.79 13.35
N LEU A 231 1.64 1.22 12.38
CA LEU A 231 2.40 0.33 11.49
C LEU A 231 3.35 -0.65 12.22
N ASN A 232 3.80 -0.32 13.43
CA ASN A 232 4.63 -1.22 14.24
C ASN A 232 3.86 -2.44 14.79
N LYS A 233 2.52 -2.37 14.88
CA LYS A 233 1.66 -3.49 15.28
C LYS A 233 1.20 -4.35 14.11
N CYS A 234 1.38 -3.85 12.88
CA CYS A 234 0.87 -4.46 11.68
C CYS A 234 1.75 -5.61 11.20
N LYS A 235 1.10 -6.72 10.86
CA LYS A 235 1.66 -7.86 10.14
C LYS A 235 0.92 -7.99 8.81
N PHE A 236 1.63 -8.29 7.73
CA PHE A 236 1.09 -8.33 6.38
C PHE A 236 1.29 -9.72 5.79
N ALA A 237 0.20 -10.30 5.32
CA ALA A 237 0.22 -11.55 4.59
C ALA A 237 0.88 -11.35 3.21
N GLU A 238 1.32 -12.45 2.59
CA GLU A 238 1.81 -12.42 1.21
C GLU A 238 0.73 -11.96 0.21
N SER A 239 -0.52 -12.36 0.42
CA SER A 239 -1.70 -11.91 -0.34
C SER A 239 -1.91 -10.39 -0.31
N ALA A 240 -1.35 -9.70 0.69
CA ALA A 240 -1.45 -8.25 0.85
C ALA A 240 -0.34 -7.45 0.13
N GLU A 241 0.47 -8.10 -0.71
CA GLU A 241 1.63 -7.49 -1.38
C GLU A 241 1.32 -6.16 -2.08
N VAL A 242 0.24 -6.11 -2.87
CA VAL A 242 -0.11 -4.91 -3.62
C VAL A 242 -0.39 -3.74 -2.67
N GLY A 243 -1.09 -4.00 -1.57
CA GLY A 243 -1.34 -3.01 -0.52
C GLY A 243 -0.06 -2.57 0.21
N VAL A 244 0.88 -3.49 0.45
CA VAL A 244 2.22 -3.16 0.99
C VAL A 244 2.95 -2.21 0.03
N GLU A 245 2.84 -2.43 -1.28
CA GLU A 245 3.45 -1.53 -2.26
C GLU A 245 2.76 -0.16 -2.32
N CYS A 246 1.44 -0.11 -2.13
CA CYS A 246 0.74 1.17 -1.93
C CYS A 246 1.32 1.95 -0.74
N LEU A 247 1.53 1.30 0.40
CA LEU A 247 2.14 1.93 1.58
C LEU A 247 3.58 2.38 1.33
N ASN A 248 4.39 1.57 0.65
CA ASN A 248 5.76 1.94 0.28
C ASN A 248 5.80 3.22 -0.56
N ARG A 249 4.90 3.33 -1.55
CA ARG A 249 4.92 4.41 -2.55
C ARG A 249 4.07 5.61 -2.21
N TYR A 250 3.24 5.54 -1.17
CA TYR A 250 2.45 6.67 -0.73
C TYR A 250 3.35 7.82 -0.30
N LYS A 251 3.31 8.90 -1.08
CA LYS A 251 4.29 9.99 -1.02
C LYS A 251 3.63 11.35 -1.18
N ARG A 252 4.37 12.38 -0.78
CA ARG A 252 4.01 13.77 -1.01
C ARG A 252 4.03 14.11 -2.50
N GLU A 253 3.12 14.99 -2.92
CA GLU A 253 3.13 15.53 -4.27
C GLU A 253 4.38 16.39 -4.49
N ILE A 254 5.06 16.20 -5.62
CA ILE A 254 6.26 16.96 -5.98
C ILE A 254 5.85 18.35 -6.48
N ASN A 255 6.45 19.39 -5.90
CA ASN A 255 6.38 20.74 -6.42
C ASN A 255 7.29 20.88 -7.63
N LYS A 256 6.76 20.58 -8.82
CA LYS A 256 7.51 20.61 -10.09
C LYS A 256 8.15 21.98 -10.38
N ALA A 257 7.54 23.07 -9.95
CA ALA A 257 8.04 24.42 -10.19
C ALA A 257 9.28 24.77 -9.34
N LYS A 258 9.44 24.15 -8.17
CA LYS A 258 10.59 24.37 -7.28
C LYS A 258 11.64 23.28 -7.38
N SER A 259 11.27 22.10 -7.88
CA SER A 259 12.15 20.94 -7.97
C SER A 259 13.13 21.07 -9.13
N THR A 260 14.35 20.60 -8.93
CA THR A 260 15.38 20.44 -9.94
C THR A 260 15.76 18.97 -10.08
N GLU A 261 16.61 18.63 -11.05
CA GLU A 261 17.15 17.26 -11.18
C GLU A 261 17.94 16.82 -9.94
N GLU A 262 18.56 17.76 -9.22
CA GLU A 262 19.38 17.49 -8.04
C GLU A 262 18.58 17.50 -6.72
N LYS A 263 17.43 18.17 -6.69
CA LYS A 263 16.68 18.40 -5.45
C LYS A 263 15.17 18.46 -5.67
N LEU A 264 14.47 17.60 -4.96
CA LEU A 264 13.01 17.59 -4.93
C LEU A 264 12.47 18.51 -3.84
N PHE A 265 11.42 19.25 -4.17
CA PHE A 265 10.60 19.98 -3.21
C PHE A 265 9.19 19.41 -3.23
N PHE A 266 8.56 19.31 -2.07
CA PHE A 266 7.27 18.64 -1.91
C PHE A 266 6.19 19.61 -1.44
N LEU A 267 4.97 19.40 -1.91
CA LEU A 267 3.77 20.05 -1.39
C LEU A 267 3.35 19.40 -0.06
N ASP A 268 2.48 20.07 0.69
CA ASP A 268 1.90 19.55 1.94
C ASP A 268 0.59 18.77 1.67
N LYS A 269 0.64 17.90 0.68
CA LYS A 269 -0.43 16.96 0.35
C LYS A 269 0.15 15.70 -0.30
N PRO A 270 -0.50 14.54 -0.17
CA PRO A 270 -0.13 13.34 -0.90
C PRO A 270 -0.28 13.53 -2.40
N ALA A 271 0.52 12.78 -3.16
CA ALA A 271 0.28 12.57 -4.57
C ALA A 271 -0.96 11.70 -4.74
N HIS A 272 -1.82 12.06 -5.70
CA HIS A 272 -2.95 11.22 -6.11
C HIS A 272 -2.51 10.35 -7.28
N ASP A 273 -2.02 9.15 -6.98
CA ASP A 273 -1.56 8.17 -7.95
C ASP A 273 -2.13 6.78 -7.61
N GLY A 274 -1.86 5.75 -8.42
CA GLY A 274 -2.42 4.41 -8.20
C GLY A 274 -2.09 3.77 -6.84
N PHE A 275 -1.17 4.37 -6.06
CA PHE A 275 -0.78 3.92 -4.74
C PHE A 275 -1.51 4.66 -3.60
N SER A 276 -2.21 5.76 -3.88
CA SER A 276 -2.92 6.52 -2.84
C SER A 276 -4.15 5.77 -2.32
N HIS A 277 -4.91 5.10 -3.18
CA HIS A 277 -6.15 4.44 -2.78
C HIS A 277 -5.95 3.39 -1.68
N GLY A 278 -4.97 2.49 -1.85
CA GLY A 278 -4.61 1.50 -0.84
C GLY A 278 -4.12 2.14 0.46
N ALA A 279 -3.37 3.23 0.38
CA ALA A 279 -2.84 3.92 1.55
C ALA A 279 -3.91 4.75 2.29
N ASP A 280 -4.86 5.36 1.57
CA ASP A 280 -5.97 6.10 2.15
C ASP A 280 -6.97 5.17 2.84
N SER A 281 -7.28 4.02 2.22
CA SER A 281 -8.05 2.94 2.85
C SER A 281 -7.40 2.45 4.15
N PHE A 282 -6.09 2.22 4.14
CA PHE A 282 -5.32 1.88 5.35
C PHE A 282 -5.36 3.02 6.40
N GLY A 283 -5.39 4.28 5.95
CA GLY A 283 -5.57 5.44 6.80
C GLY A 283 -6.92 5.44 7.54
N TYR A 284 -8.00 5.03 6.88
CA TYR A 284 -9.30 4.85 7.52
C TYR A 284 -9.26 3.75 8.58
N MET A 285 -8.63 2.61 8.28
CA MET A 285 -8.39 1.56 9.27
C MET A 285 -7.65 2.11 10.50
N ALA A 286 -6.58 2.87 10.29
CA ALA A 286 -5.79 3.38 11.39
C ALA A 286 -6.53 4.38 12.27
N VAL A 287 -7.42 5.16 11.67
CA VAL A 287 -8.33 6.03 12.41
C VAL A 287 -9.31 5.21 13.24
N VAL A 288 -10.00 4.24 12.63
CA VAL A 288 -11.04 3.43 13.28
C VAL A 288 -10.46 2.63 14.44
N TYR A 289 -9.26 2.07 14.25
CA TYR A 289 -8.57 1.32 15.29
C TYR A 289 -8.39 2.12 16.59
N ARG A 290 -8.26 3.45 16.52
CA ARG A 290 -8.10 4.30 17.71
C ARG A 290 -9.28 4.26 18.66
N TYR A 291 -10.45 3.77 18.26
CA TYR A 291 -11.64 3.70 19.10
C TYR A 291 -12.39 2.38 18.95
N MET A 292 -11.77 1.37 18.33
CA MET A 292 -12.38 0.07 18.14
C MET A 292 -12.25 -0.77 19.42
N PRO A 293 -13.36 -1.30 19.96
CA PRO A 293 -13.32 -2.30 21.02
C PRO A 293 -12.89 -3.66 20.44
N ILE A 294 -11.88 -4.28 21.04
CA ILE A 294 -11.39 -5.63 20.76
C ILE A 294 -11.54 -6.42 22.07
N ASP A 295 -12.31 -7.51 22.07
CA ASP A 295 -12.65 -8.29 23.27
C ASP A 295 -13.27 -7.45 24.42
N GLY A 296 -14.05 -6.42 24.08
CA GLY A 296 -14.63 -5.50 25.06
C GLY A 296 -13.66 -4.47 25.64
N LEU A 297 -12.40 -4.45 25.18
CA LEU A 297 -11.39 -3.45 25.51
C LEU A 297 -11.19 -2.52 24.32
N VAL A 298 -11.44 -1.22 24.49
CA VAL A 298 -11.08 -0.24 23.47
C VAL A 298 -9.55 -0.15 23.40
N LEU A 299 -8.95 -0.63 22.30
CA LEU A 299 -7.50 -0.50 22.06
C LEU A 299 -7.18 0.90 21.52
N GLY A 300 -7.58 1.93 22.27
CA GLY A 300 -7.34 3.33 21.94
C GLY A 300 -8.24 4.31 22.71
N ALA A 301 -8.27 5.56 22.26
CA ALA A 301 -9.14 6.60 22.83
C ALA A 301 -10.61 6.18 22.74
N PRO A 302 -11.46 6.56 23.72
CA PRO A 302 -12.88 6.23 23.68
C PRO A 302 -13.53 6.75 22.39
N LYS A 303 -14.48 5.96 21.88
CA LYS A 303 -15.39 6.35 20.79
C LYS A 303 -15.95 7.75 21.09
N PRO A 304 -15.81 8.75 20.20
CA PRO A 304 -16.48 10.03 20.40
C PRO A 304 -17.98 9.76 20.55
N GLU A 305 -18.62 10.39 21.53
CA GLU A 305 -20.05 10.23 21.75
C GLU A 305 -20.80 10.59 20.47
N PHE A 306 -21.57 9.64 19.94
CA PHE A 306 -22.40 9.86 18.77
C PHE A 306 -23.64 10.60 19.28
N ASP A 307 -23.85 11.84 18.83
CA ASP A 307 -25.15 12.48 18.98
C ASP A 307 -26.17 11.66 18.18
N ALA A 308 -26.94 10.83 18.89
CA ALA A 308 -27.98 10.00 18.33
C ALA A 308 -29.24 10.80 17.93
N ASP A 309 -29.24 12.12 18.05
CA ASP A 309 -30.41 12.97 17.79
C ASP A 309 -30.01 14.31 17.14
N GLU A 310 -29.66 14.31 15.85
CA GLU A 310 -29.97 15.48 15.02
C GLU A 310 -31.30 15.23 14.32
N PRO A 311 -32.41 15.89 14.73
CA PRO A 311 -33.66 15.80 14.00
C PRO A 311 -33.46 16.36 12.58
N PRO A 312 -34.17 15.81 11.57
CA PRO A 312 -34.01 16.25 10.20
C PRO A 312 -34.28 17.75 10.10
N VAL A 313 -33.34 18.47 9.49
CA VAL A 313 -33.43 19.91 9.21
C VAL A 313 -34.80 20.18 8.57
N SER A 314 -35.68 20.80 9.34
CA SER A 314 -36.96 21.31 8.89
C SER A 314 -36.70 22.33 7.78
N THR A 315 -36.90 21.93 6.52
CA THR A 315 -37.00 22.87 5.41
C THR A 315 -38.24 23.74 5.64
N SER A 316 -38.05 24.92 6.22
CA SER A 316 -39.11 25.93 6.26
C SER A 316 -39.42 26.34 4.82
N LYS A 317 -40.55 25.88 4.29
CA LYS A 317 -41.16 26.45 3.10
C LYS A 317 -41.35 27.94 3.35
N LYS A 318 -40.69 28.78 2.54
CA LYS A 318 -41.06 30.19 2.37
C LYS A 318 -42.54 30.25 2.00
N SER A 319 -43.41 30.68 2.92
CA SER A 319 -44.68 31.28 2.56
C SER A 319 -44.43 32.76 2.29
N LEU A 320 -44.31 33.10 1.01
CA LEU A 320 -44.59 34.44 0.52
C LEU A 320 -46.05 34.76 0.84
N LEU A 321 -46.31 35.62 1.82
CA LEU A 321 -47.54 36.40 1.92
C LEU A 321 -47.43 37.45 3.05
N GLY A 322 -47.47 38.72 2.64
CA GLY A 322 -48.10 39.79 3.41
C GLY A 322 -47.18 40.70 4.22
N ILE A 323 -46.74 41.81 3.62
CA ILE A 323 -46.66 43.10 4.33
C ILE A 323 -47.39 44.15 3.49
N LYS A 324 -48.22 44.90 4.22
CA LYS A 324 -49.08 46.02 3.80
C LYS A 324 -48.34 47.18 3.17
#